data_AF-A0A7X3YCQ3-F1
#
_entry.id   AF-A0A7X3YCQ3-F1
#
_cell.length_a   1.000
_cell.length_b   1.000
_cell.length_c   1.000
_cell.angle_alpha   90.00
_cell.angle_beta   90.00
_cell.angle_gamma   90.00
#
_symmetry.space_group_name_H-M   'P 1'
#
loop_
_entity.id
_entity.type
_entity.pdbx_description
1 polymer ?
#
loop_
_entity_poly.entity_id
_entity_poly.type
_entity_poly.pdbx_seq_one_letter_code
_entity_poly.pdbx_strand_id
1 'polypeptide(L)'
;MLSPDSRTVAFDLLRPPVGYNLDFALLTTYTLNLETMLALPLSLVARADNGIEELLADPLLLLEALRRAGERIHVFVDRAGIAIPRQRRELYALLEPSIHPVRASGGGAFHPKVWVLRFVSEDESPLLRVAILSRNLTFDRSWDIALASEAVPKPRQRTAGSRPLAEFVRRLPELCAEGLAPSLSDRMEALAGG
;
A
#
# COMPACT_ATOMS: atom_id res chain seq x y z
N MET A 1 4.21 22.70 18.12
CA MET A 1 5.20 21.60 18.12
C MET A 1 4.44 20.30 17.99
N LEU A 2 4.83 19.43 17.05
CA LEU A 2 4.31 18.07 16.98
C LEU A 2 4.74 17.32 18.26
N SER A 3 3.83 16.59 18.90
CA SER A 3 4.13 15.86 20.13
C SER A 3 5.18 14.77 19.83
N PRO A 4 6.29 14.67 20.60
CA PRO A 4 7.30 13.62 20.42
C PRO A 4 6.75 12.19 20.51
N ASP A 5 5.60 12.04 21.17
CA ASP A 5 4.96 10.74 21.41
C ASP A 5 4.06 10.30 20.26
N SER A 6 3.82 11.16 19.27
CA SER A 6 3.06 10.85 18.05
C SER A 6 3.95 10.18 17.00
N ARG A 7 4.68 9.12 17.39
CA ARG A 7 5.51 8.35 16.47
C ARG A 7 4.66 7.26 15.80
N THR A 8 4.16 7.56 14.62
CA THR A 8 3.54 6.55 13.76
C THR A 8 4.63 5.85 12.96
N VAL A 9 4.71 4.52 13.04
CA VAL A 9 5.54 3.76 12.11
C VAL A 9 4.78 3.70 10.78
N ALA A 10 5.45 3.84 9.64
CA ALA A 10 4.76 3.81 8.33
C ALA A 10 3.83 2.58 8.17
N PHE A 11 4.21 1.43 8.76
CA PHE A 11 3.39 0.22 8.81
C PHE A 11 2.05 0.39 9.55
N ASP A 12 1.95 1.30 10.53
CA ASP A 12 0.70 1.58 11.23
C ASP A 12 -0.34 2.23 10.31
N LEU A 13 0.08 2.89 9.22
CA LEU A 13 -0.85 3.42 8.22
C LEU A 13 -1.61 2.32 7.47
N LEU A 14 -1.07 1.10 7.42
CA LEU A 14 -1.75 -0.08 6.86
C LEU A 14 -2.69 -0.74 7.86
N ARG A 15 -2.59 -0.39 9.15
CA ARG A 15 -3.38 -1.03 10.21
C ARG A 15 -4.86 -0.70 10.03
N PRO A 16 -5.73 -1.70 9.87
CA PRO A 16 -7.17 -1.48 9.88
C PRO A 16 -7.63 -0.92 11.23
N PRO A 17 -8.61 -0.01 11.24
CA PRO A 17 -9.35 0.32 12.46
C PRO A 17 -9.99 -0.92 13.09
N VAL A 18 -10.36 -0.83 14.38
CA VAL A 18 -11.05 -1.94 15.08
C VAL A 18 -12.36 -2.28 14.35
N GLY A 19 -12.61 -3.56 14.13
CA GLY A 19 -13.80 -4.04 13.41
C GLY A 19 -13.70 -3.95 11.88
N TYR A 20 -12.56 -3.53 11.35
CA TYR A 20 -12.31 -3.46 9.91
C TYR A 20 -11.18 -4.40 9.48
N ASN A 21 -11.24 -4.80 8.21
CA ASN A 21 -10.19 -5.52 7.51
C ASN A 21 -9.65 -4.68 6.35
N LEU A 22 -8.35 -4.82 6.05
CA LEU A 22 -7.81 -4.24 4.82
C LEU A 22 -8.38 -4.98 3.62
N ASP A 23 -9.05 -4.25 2.72
CA ASP A 23 -9.55 -4.76 1.43
C ASP A 23 -8.54 -4.45 0.31
N PHE A 24 -8.08 -3.20 0.25
CA PHE A 24 -7.19 -2.73 -0.81
C PHE A 24 -6.25 -1.66 -0.31
N ALA A 25 -4.99 -1.71 -0.74
CA ALA A 25 -3.96 -0.71 -0.47
C ALA A 25 -3.20 -0.41 -1.76
N LEU A 26 -3.32 0.82 -2.22
CA LEU A 26 -2.50 1.39 -3.28
C LEU A 26 -1.43 2.26 -2.65
N LEU A 27 -0.17 1.89 -2.80
CA LEU A 27 0.97 2.62 -2.26
C LEU A 27 1.80 3.15 -3.41
N THR A 28 2.28 4.38 -3.30
CA THR A 28 3.25 4.92 -4.25
C THR A 28 4.56 5.22 -3.53
N THR A 29 5.69 4.98 -4.20
CA THR A 29 7.02 5.26 -3.65
C THR A 29 8.03 5.52 -4.76
N TYR A 30 9.13 6.22 -4.44
CA TYR A 30 10.19 6.42 -5.42
C TYR A 30 11.16 5.23 -5.47
N THR A 31 11.56 4.72 -4.31
CA THR A 31 12.44 3.56 -4.22
C THR A 31 11.81 2.46 -3.39
N LEU A 32 12.05 1.21 -3.78
CA LEU A 32 11.55 0.04 -3.08
C LEU A 32 12.68 -0.95 -2.82
N ASN A 33 12.77 -1.39 -1.56
CA ASN A 33 13.55 -2.57 -1.19
C ASN A 33 12.57 -3.74 -1.01
N LEU A 34 12.85 -4.90 -1.61
CA LEU A 34 11.96 -6.06 -1.50
C LEU A 34 11.84 -6.58 -0.05
N GLU A 35 12.83 -6.34 0.80
CA GLU A 35 12.73 -6.64 2.24
C GLU A 35 11.67 -5.74 2.92
N THR A 36 11.58 -4.46 2.54
CA THR A 36 10.57 -3.55 3.09
C THR A 36 9.19 -3.88 2.55
N MET A 37 9.11 -4.34 1.30
CA MET A 37 7.88 -4.89 0.72
C MET A 37 7.41 -6.13 1.47
N LEU A 38 8.29 -7.09 1.81
CA LEU A 38 7.93 -8.28 2.61
C LEU A 38 7.42 -7.92 4.01
N ALA A 39 7.94 -6.86 4.62
CA ALA A 39 7.50 -6.45 5.95
C ALA A 39 6.05 -5.94 5.98
N LEU A 40 5.53 -5.37 4.88
CA LEU A 40 4.14 -4.90 4.81
C LEU A 40 3.12 -6.03 5.07
N PRO A 41 3.07 -7.12 4.28
CA PRO A 41 2.13 -8.21 4.50
C PRO A 41 2.39 -8.89 5.84
N LEU A 42 3.65 -9.10 6.24
CA LEU A 42 3.97 -9.67 7.55
C LEU A 42 3.42 -8.84 8.71
N SER A 43 3.48 -7.51 8.62
CA SER A 43 2.92 -6.62 9.65
C SER A 43 1.40 -6.72 9.79
N LEU A 44 0.69 -7.11 8.73
CA LEU A 44 -0.75 -7.37 8.78
C LEU A 44 -1.04 -8.73 9.39
N VAL A 45 -0.31 -9.77 8.97
CA VAL A 45 -0.55 -11.14 9.43
C VAL A 45 -0.15 -11.32 10.89
N ALA A 46 0.99 -10.75 11.31
CA ALA A 46 1.47 -10.80 12.69
C ALA A 46 0.48 -10.20 13.72
N ARG A 47 -0.52 -9.47 13.24
CA ARG A 47 -1.53 -8.81 14.07
C ARG A 47 -2.93 -9.41 13.92
N ALA A 48 -3.07 -10.46 13.12
CA ALA A 48 -4.27 -11.30 13.12
C ALA A 48 -4.30 -12.17 14.39
N ASP A 49 -5.50 -12.59 14.80
CA ASP A 49 -5.79 -13.17 16.13
C ASP A 49 -4.97 -14.42 16.50
N ASN A 50 -4.35 -15.08 15.52
CA ASN A 50 -3.60 -16.33 15.71
C ASN A 50 -2.14 -16.12 16.17
N GLY A 51 -1.67 -14.86 16.24
CA GLY A 51 -0.30 -14.53 16.64
C GLY A 51 0.76 -14.93 15.60
N ILE A 52 1.92 -14.28 15.65
CA ILE A 52 2.99 -14.52 14.67
C ILE A 52 3.69 -15.86 14.89
N GLU A 53 3.71 -16.40 16.12
CA GLU A 53 4.38 -17.67 16.42
C GLU A 53 3.72 -18.87 15.72
N GLU A 54 2.39 -18.95 15.67
CA GLU A 54 1.68 -20.05 14.99
C GLU A 54 1.90 -19.99 13.48
N LEU A 55 1.90 -18.77 12.92
CA LEU A 55 2.21 -18.55 11.51
C LEU A 55 3.65 -18.93 11.15
N LEU A 56 4.61 -18.60 12.01
CA LEU A 56 6.02 -18.94 11.80
C LEU A 56 6.31 -20.43 12.03
N ALA A 57 5.46 -21.12 12.80
CA ALA A 57 5.56 -22.56 13.02
C ALA A 57 5.11 -23.39 11.81
N ASP A 58 4.25 -22.84 10.94
CA ASP A 58 3.80 -23.49 9.71
C ASP A 58 4.17 -22.66 8.45
N PRO A 59 5.21 -23.08 7.71
CA PRO A 59 5.64 -22.41 6.48
C PRO A 59 4.52 -22.26 5.44
N LEU A 60 3.56 -23.19 5.35
CA LEU A 60 2.48 -23.13 4.38
C LEU A 60 1.47 -22.05 4.76
N LEU A 61 1.13 -21.94 6.04
CA LEU A 61 0.27 -20.86 6.55
C LEU A 61 0.90 -19.49 6.32
N LEU A 62 2.21 -19.35 6.56
CA LEU A 62 2.96 -18.13 6.26
C LEU A 62 2.89 -17.77 4.77
N LEU A 63 3.15 -18.73 3.88
CA LEU A 63 3.11 -18.51 2.44
C LEU A 63 1.72 -18.07 1.96
N GLU A 64 0.67 -18.74 2.42
CA GLU A 64 -0.70 -18.40 2.05
C GLU A 64 -1.11 -17.02 2.59
N ALA A 65 -0.70 -16.69 3.82
CA ALA A 65 -0.99 -15.38 4.40
C ALA A 65 -0.23 -14.25 3.67
N LEU A 66 1.04 -14.48 3.29
CA LEU A 66 1.80 -13.56 2.45
C LEU A 66 1.15 -13.37 1.08
N ARG A 67 0.72 -14.46 0.44
CA ARG A 67 0.03 -14.43 -0.86
C ARG A 67 -1.26 -13.60 -0.79
N ARG A 68 -2.13 -13.87 0.20
CA ARG A 68 -3.37 -13.12 0.41
C ARG A 68 -3.16 -11.65 0.73
N ALA A 69 -2.13 -11.32 1.50
CA ALA A 69 -1.80 -9.94 1.78
C ALA A 69 -1.23 -9.23 0.54
N GLY A 70 -0.46 -9.94 -0.30
CA GLY A 70 0.00 -9.46 -1.60
C GLY A 70 -1.13 -9.15 -2.59
N GLU A 71 -2.23 -9.92 -2.55
CA GLU A 71 -3.43 -9.64 -3.37
C GLU A 71 -4.15 -8.33 -3.00
N ARG A 72 -3.84 -7.75 -1.84
CA ARG A 72 -4.47 -6.53 -1.31
C ARG A 72 -3.57 -5.32 -1.39
N ILE A 73 -2.25 -5.51 -1.37
CA ILE A 73 -1.26 -4.43 -1.38
C ILE A 73 -0.65 -4.32 -2.76
N HIS A 74 -0.71 -3.13 -3.35
CA HIS A 74 -0.14 -2.83 -4.65
C HIS A 74 0.75 -1.60 -4.56
N VAL A 75 2.04 -1.77 -4.85
CA VAL A 75 3.05 -0.72 -4.76
C VAL A 75 3.46 -0.28 -6.15
N PHE A 76 3.16 0.97 -6.47
CA PHE A 76 3.63 1.66 -7.66
C PHE A 76 4.95 2.33 -7.34
N VAL A 77 6.00 1.96 -8.06
CA VAL A 77 7.37 2.39 -7.78
C VAL A 77 8.05 2.86 -9.05
N ASP A 78 8.91 3.88 -8.95
CA ASP A 78 9.75 4.24 -10.10
C ASP A 78 10.54 3.02 -10.59
N ARG A 79 10.49 2.73 -11.89
CA ARG A 79 11.13 1.55 -12.47
C ARG A 79 12.63 1.48 -12.17
N ALA A 80 13.32 2.61 -12.07
CA ALA A 80 14.74 2.66 -11.73
C ALA A 80 15.00 2.58 -10.21
N GLY A 81 13.94 2.71 -9.39
CA GLY A 81 14.01 2.73 -7.93
C GLY A 81 13.85 1.36 -7.25
N ILE A 82 13.69 0.27 -8.00
CA ILE A 82 13.60 -1.08 -7.43
C ILE A 82 15.01 -1.60 -7.15
N ALA A 83 15.34 -1.75 -5.87
CA ALA A 83 16.65 -2.24 -5.45
C ALA A 83 16.81 -3.74 -5.74
N ILE A 84 17.98 -4.13 -6.25
CA ILE A 84 18.33 -5.55 -6.40
C ILE A 84 18.57 -6.13 -5.00
N PRO A 85 17.84 -7.19 -4.59
CA PRO A 85 18.03 -7.79 -3.28
C PRO A 85 19.40 -8.47 -3.19
N ARG A 86 20.08 -8.31 -2.03
CA ARG A 86 21.39 -8.94 -1.78
C ARG A 86 21.31 -10.47 -1.71
N GLN A 87 20.17 -10.99 -1.25
CA GLN A 87 19.88 -12.42 -1.18
C GLN A 87 18.66 -12.70 -2.05
N ARG A 88 18.75 -13.66 -2.97
CA ARG A 88 17.56 -14.12 -3.69
C ARG A 88 16.73 -14.99 -2.75
N ARG A 89 15.48 -14.58 -2.49
CA ARG A 89 14.51 -15.34 -1.70
C ARG A 89 13.33 -15.66 -2.60
N GLU A 90 12.87 -16.91 -2.59
CA GLU A 90 11.69 -17.34 -3.36
C GLU A 90 10.43 -16.56 -2.94
N LEU A 91 10.39 -16.11 -1.68
CA LEU A 91 9.31 -15.25 -1.16
C LEU A 91 9.13 -13.95 -1.95
N TYR A 92 10.17 -13.45 -2.62
CA TYR A 92 10.02 -12.24 -3.45
C TYR A 92 9.16 -12.50 -4.69
N ALA A 93 9.19 -13.71 -5.25
CA ALA A 93 8.36 -14.06 -6.40
C ALA A 93 6.86 -13.98 -6.05
N LEU A 94 6.50 -14.25 -4.79
CA LEU A 94 5.12 -14.12 -4.30
C LEU A 94 4.61 -12.67 -4.28
N LEU A 95 5.53 -11.71 -4.24
CA LEU A 95 5.21 -10.27 -4.20
C LEU A 95 5.26 -9.61 -5.58
N GLU A 96 5.76 -10.29 -6.61
CA GLU A 96 5.86 -9.72 -7.96
C GLU A 96 4.51 -9.16 -8.47
N PRO A 97 3.35 -9.84 -8.28
CA PRO A 97 2.05 -9.30 -8.70
C PRO A 97 1.61 -8.03 -7.96
N SER A 98 2.26 -7.73 -6.84
CA SER A 98 1.99 -6.58 -5.98
C SER A 98 2.88 -5.38 -6.31
N ILE A 99 3.90 -5.52 -7.15
CA ILE A 99 4.86 -4.47 -7.45
C ILE A 99 4.68 -4.03 -8.89
N HIS A 100 4.39 -2.74 -9.08
CA HIS A 100 4.08 -2.15 -10.38
C HIS A 100 5.15 -1.11 -10.73
N PRO A 101 6.14 -1.44 -11.57
CA PRO A 101 7.14 -0.49 -12.02
C PRO A 101 6.49 0.59 -12.90
N VAL A 102 6.75 1.85 -12.57
CA VAL A 102 6.17 3.04 -13.21
C VAL A 102 7.26 3.84 -13.93
N ARG A 103 6.92 4.42 -15.08
CA ARG A 103 7.76 5.39 -15.80
C ARG A 103 7.07 6.75 -15.77
N ALA A 104 7.73 7.76 -15.22
CA ALA A 104 7.20 9.12 -15.30
C ALA A 104 7.17 9.62 -16.75
N SER A 105 6.17 10.44 -17.07
CA SER A 105 6.08 11.07 -18.39
C SER A 105 7.28 12.00 -18.63
N GLY A 106 7.76 12.05 -19.88
CA GLY A 106 8.84 12.97 -20.28
C GLY A 106 10.24 12.65 -19.73
N GLY A 107 10.47 11.43 -19.23
CA GLY A 107 11.79 10.99 -18.76
C GLY A 107 12.18 11.50 -17.37
N GLY A 108 11.24 12.06 -16.61
CA GLY A 108 11.43 12.43 -15.20
C GLY A 108 11.43 11.24 -14.24
N ALA A 109 11.40 11.54 -12.94
CA ALA A 109 11.29 10.54 -11.87
C ALA A 109 9.86 10.47 -11.32
N PHE A 110 9.37 9.25 -11.05
CA PHE A 110 8.12 9.01 -10.35
C PHE A 110 8.36 9.09 -8.85
N HIS A 111 8.09 10.26 -8.24
CA HIS A 111 8.39 10.51 -6.83
C HIS A 111 7.23 10.63 -5.82
N PRO A 112 5.93 10.37 -6.16
CA PRO A 112 4.86 10.49 -5.19
C PRO A 112 4.98 9.42 -4.09
N LYS A 113 4.60 9.81 -2.87
CA LYS A 113 4.53 8.94 -1.68
C LYS A 113 3.14 9.07 -1.06
N VAL A 114 2.15 8.75 -1.89
CA VAL A 114 0.73 8.78 -1.56
C VAL A 114 0.24 7.35 -1.41
N TRP A 115 -0.40 7.08 -0.29
CA TRP A 115 -1.04 5.80 0.01
C TRP A 115 -2.54 6.01 0.06
N VAL A 116 -3.29 5.14 -0.62
CA VAL A 116 -4.76 5.14 -0.62
C VAL A 116 -5.20 3.74 -0.23
N LEU A 117 -5.89 3.65 0.90
CA LEU A 117 -6.32 2.40 1.49
C LEU A 117 -7.83 2.36 1.60
N ARG A 118 -8.40 1.19 1.38
CA ARG A 118 -9.80 0.87 1.62
C ARG A 118 -9.88 -0.23 2.66
N PHE A 119 -10.67 0.04 3.68
CA PHE A 119 -11.03 -0.90 4.74
C PHE A 119 -12.51 -1.25 4.62
N VAL A 120 -12.85 -2.49 4.95
CA VAL A 120 -14.22 -3.00 4.96
C VAL A 120 -14.53 -3.64 6.31
N SER A 121 -15.79 -3.55 6.72
CA SER A 121 -16.33 -4.18 7.92
C SER A 121 -17.58 -4.97 7.53
N GLU A 122 -17.97 -5.94 8.35
CA GLU A 122 -19.23 -6.67 8.18
C GLU A 122 -20.43 -5.81 8.60
N ASP A 123 -20.25 -4.95 9.61
CA ASP A 123 -21.32 -4.19 10.24
C ASP A 123 -21.33 -2.70 9.86
N GLU A 124 -20.20 -2.18 9.36
CA GLU A 124 -19.99 -0.75 9.11
C GLU A 124 -19.73 -0.42 7.63
N SER A 125 -19.97 0.84 7.25
CA SER A 125 -19.65 1.33 5.90
C SER A 125 -18.15 1.27 5.61
N PRO A 126 -17.71 1.05 4.36
CA PRO A 126 -16.29 1.07 4.02
C PRO A 126 -15.61 2.38 4.45
N LEU A 127 -14.35 2.29 4.82
CA LEU A 127 -13.54 3.45 5.21
C LEU A 127 -12.38 3.62 4.23
N LEU A 128 -12.17 4.84 3.75
CA LEU A 128 -10.98 5.20 3.00
C LEU A 128 -9.98 5.92 3.89
N ARG A 129 -8.71 5.54 3.80
CA ARG A 129 -7.59 6.29 4.38
C ARG A 129 -6.67 6.76 3.27
N VAL A 130 -6.33 8.04 3.30
CA VAL A 130 -5.33 8.62 2.41
C VAL A 130 -4.18 9.10 3.27
N ALA A 131 -2.96 8.66 2.95
CA ALA A 131 -1.75 9.15 3.59
C ALA A 131 -0.79 9.76 2.58
N ILE A 132 -0.18 10.89 2.94
CA ILE A 132 0.87 11.56 2.18
C ILE A 132 2.12 11.56 3.05
N LEU A 133 3.19 10.94 2.56
CA LEU A 133 4.43 10.73 3.28
C LEU A 133 5.57 11.56 2.69
N SER A 134 6.49 12.01 3.53
CA SER A 134 7.73 12.68 3.08
C SER A 134 8.84 11.70 2.69
N ARG A 135 8.76 10.42 3.09
CA ARG A 135 9.75 9.38 2.79
C ARG A 135 9.18 8.19 2.02
N ASN A 136 10.10 7.44 1.41
CA ASN A 136 9.83 6.16 0.79
C ASN A 136 9.58 5.07 1.84
N LEU A 137 9.20 3.88 1.38
CA LEU A 137 9.07 2.71 2.24
C LEU A 137 10.46 2.11 2.54
N THR A 138 11.02 2.41 3.70
CA THR A 138 12.39 2.05 4.09
C THR A 138 12.51 1.72 5.57
N PHE A 139 13.52 0.94 5.95
CA PHE A 139 13.86 0.61 7.36
C PHE A 139 14.82 1.62 8.02
N ASP A 140 15.18 2.69 7.31
CA ASP A 140 16.07 3.70 7.89
C ASP A 140 15.39 4.42 9.07
N ARG A 141 16.21 4.91 10.01
CA ARG A 141 15.75 5.50 11.27
C ARG A 141 15.70 7.03 11.23
N SER A 142 15.56 7.62 10.05
CA SER A 142 15.45 9.07 9.91
C SER A 142 14.09 9.55 10.41
N TRP A 143 14.01 10.83 10.79
CA TRP A 143 12.74 11.47 11.07
C TRP A 143 12.02 11.82 9.78
N ASP A 144 10.70 11.67 9.79
CA ASP A 144 9.82 12.04 8.72
C ASP A 144 8.46 12.51 9.23
N ILE A 145 7.64 12.98 8.29
CA ILE A 145 6.28 13.42 8.51
C ILE A 145 5.38 12.67 7.54
N ALA A 146 4.23 12.22 8.05
CA ALA A 146 3.11 11.75 7.27
C ALA A 146 1.83 12.48 7.70
N LEU A 147 0.99 12.83 6.73
CA LEU A 147 -0.38 13.28 6.96
C LEU A 147 -1.31 12.13 6.57
N ALA A 148 -2.17 11.69 7.49
CA ALA A 148 -3.20 10.70 7.21
C ALA A 148 -4.59 11.29 7.48
N SER A 149 -5.54 11.00 6.60
CA SER A 149 -6.95 11.38 6.75
C SER A 149 -7.84 10.19 6.42
N GLU A 150 -8.94 10.06 7.15
CA GLU A 150 -9.91 9.00 7.00
C GLU A 150 -11.30 9.56 6.72
N ALA A 151 -12.03 8.91 5.81
CA ALA A 151 -13.39 9.28 5.51
C ALA A 151 -14.20 8.07 5.01
N VAL A 152 -15.48 8.05 5.36
CA VAL A 152 -16.45 7.15 4.72
C VAL A 152 -16.77 7.73 3.33
N PRO A 153 -16.56 6.98 2.23
CA PRO A 153 -16.89 7.44 0.89
C PRO A 153 -18.40 7.67 0.76
N LYS A 154 -18.76 8.79 0.14
CA LYS A 154 -20.15 9.21 -0.06
C LYS A 154 -20.37 9.44 -1.56
N PRO A 155 -20.86 8.42 -2.30
CA PRO A 155 -20.95 8.48 -3.76
C PRO A 155 -21.73 9.69 -4.31
N ARG A 156 -22.71 10.19 -3.53
CA ARG A 156 -23.56 11.34 -3.89
C ARG A 156 -23.04 12.70 -3.39
N GLN A 157 -21.93 12.73 -2.65
CA GLN A 157 -21.35 13.94 -2.03
C GLN A 157 -19.83 13.95 -2.23
N ARG A 158 -19.38 13.86 -3.48
CA ARG A 158 -17.96 13.98 -3.81
C ARG A 158 -17.48 15.40 -3.55
N THR A 159 -16.36 15.53 -2.85
CA THR A 159 -15.73 16.84 -2.59
C THR A 159 -14.84 17.22 -3.77
N ALA A 160 -14.87 18.49 -4.18
CA ALA A 160 -13.99 18.97 -5.26
C ALA A 160 -12.50 18.76 -4.93
N GLY A 161 -12.13 18.79 -3.64
CA GLY A 161 -10.77 18.57 -3.17
C GLY A 161 -10.23 17.14 -3.37
N SER A 162 -11.08 16.11 -3.50
CA SER A 162 -10.61 14.74 -3.75
C SER A 162 -10.37 14.44 -5.23
N ARG A 163 -10.80 15.32 -6.15
CA ARG A 163 -10.71 15.10 -7.60
C ARG A 163 -9.27 14.88 -8.09
N PRO A 164 -8.25 15.68 -7.70
CA PRO A 164 -6.88 15.45 -8.15
C PRO A 164 -6.32 14.10 -7.68
N LEU A 165 -6.71 13.62 -6.50
CA LEU A 165 -6.31 12.31 -6.00
C LEU A 165 -6.96 11.19 -6.82
N ALA A 166 -8.26 11.31 -7.11
CA ALA A 166 -8.96 10.34 -7.96
C ALA A 166 -8.35 10.30 -9.37
N GLU A 167 -8.06 11.45 -9.97
CA GLU A 167 -7.36 11.55 -11.26
C GLU A 167 -5.95 10.95 -11.19
N PHE A 168 -5.21 11.18 -10.11
CA PHE A 168 -3.91 10.55 -9.89
C PHE A 168 -4.01 9.01 -9.87
N VAL A 169 -4.95 8.45 -9.11
CA VAL A 169 -5.19 6.99 -9.06
C VAL A 169 -5.53 6.44 -10.45
N ARG A 170 -6.38 7.12 -11.21
CA ARG A 170 -6.76 6.72 -12.58
C ARG A 170 -5.60 6.74 -13.58
N ARG A 171 -4.62 7.61 -13.37
CA ARG A 171 -3.46 7.73 -14.27
C ARG A 171 -2.35 6.72 -13.99
N LEU A 172 -2.30 6.14 -12.80
CA LEU A 172 -1.25 5.17 -12.46
C LEU A 172 -1.13 3.98 -13.43
N PRO A 173 -2.23 3.33 -13.88
CA PRO A 173 -2.16 2.25 -14.87
C PRO A 173 -1.49 2.68 -16.18
N GLU A 174 -1.74 3.91 -16.64
CA GLU A 174 -1.16 4.46 -17.87
C GLU A 174 0.36 4.67 -17.77
N LEU A 175 0.87 4.85 -16.54
CA LEU A 175 2.28 5.08 -16.28
C LEU A 175 3.05 3.78 -16.00
N CYS A 176 2.36 2.65 -15.84
CA CYS A 176 3.00 1.37 -15.57
C CYS A 176 3.81 0.93 -16.80
N ALA A 177 5.03 0.47 -16.56
CA ALA A 177 5.93 0.01 -17.61
C ALA A 177 5.43 -1.30 -18.26
N GLU A 178 4.63 -2.04 -17.52
CA GLU A 178 3.92 -3.26 -17.91
C GLU A 178 2.42 -2.99 -17.70
N GLY A 179 1.56 -3.59 -18.52
CA GLY A 179 0.12 -3.42 -18.35
C GLY A 179 -0.36 -4.01 -17.02
N LEU A 180 -1.36 -3.39 -16.39
CA LEU A 180 -2.01 -3.96 -15.21
C LEU A 180 -3.04 -5.01 -15.60
N ALA A 181 -3.25 -6.00 -14.71
CA ALA A 181 -4.36 -6.92 -14.85
C ALA A 181 -5.69 -6.12 -14.87
N PRO A 182 -6.66 -6.47 -15.74
CA PRO A 182 -7.94 -5.76 -15.83
C PRO A 182 -8.67 -5.65 -14.49
N SER A 183 -8.66 -6.72 -13.70
CA SER A 183 -9.28 -6.74 -12.37
C SER A 183 -8.67 -5.72 -11.40
N LEU A 184 -7.36 -5.44 -11.49
CA LEU A 184 -6.71 -4.42 -10.68
C LEU A 184 -7.09 -3.02 -11.14
N SER A 185 -7.11 -2.78 -12.45
CA SER A 185 -7.56 -1.50 -13.03
C SER A 185 -9.00 -1.18 -12.61
N ASP A 186 -9.89 -2.17 -12.64
CA ASP A 186 -11.29 -2.00 -12.21
C ASP A 186 -11.40 -1.66 -10.72
N ARG A 187 -10.59 -2.32 -9.86
CA ARG A 187 -10.51 -1.99 -8.42
C ARG A 187 -10.00 -0.56 -8.18
N MET A 188 -9.02 -0.12 -8.96
CA MET A 188 -8.49 1.25 -8.88
C MET A 188 -9.52 2.28 -9.35
N GLU A 189 -10.30 2.00 -10.40
CA GLU A 189 -11.39 2.88 -10.82
C GLU A 189 -12.49 2.93 -9.77
N ALA A 190 -12.88 1.79 -9.18
CA ALA A 190 -13.85 1.75 -8.10
C ALA A 190 -13.38 2.58 -6.88
N LEU A 191 -12.09 2.53 -6.55
CA LEU A 191 -11.48 3.34 -5.49
C LEU A 191 -11.52 4.84 -5.83
N ALA A 192 -11.20 5.22 -7.07
CA ALA A 192 -11.24 6.60 -7.54
C ALA A 192 -12.67 7.13 -7.78
N GLY A 193 -13.65 6.25 -7.90
CA GLY A 193 -15.08 6.54 -8.05
C GLY A 193 -15.85 6.58 -6.73
N GLY A 194 -15.24 6.23 -5.60
CA GLY A 194 -15.86 6.31 -4.27
C GLY A 194 -16.28 7.70 -3.84
#